data_AF-A0A646P2E8-F1
#
_entry.id   AF-A0A646P2E8-F1
#
_cell.length_a   1.000
_cell.length_b   1.000
_cell.length_c   1.000
_cell.angle_alpha   90.00
_cell.angle_beta   90.00
_cell.angle_gamma   90.00
#
_symmetry.space_group_name_H-M   'P 1'
#
loop_
_entity.id
_entity.type
_entity.pdbx_description
1 polymer ?
#
loop_
_entity_poly.entity_id
_entity_poly.type
_entity_poly.pdbx_seq_one_letter_code
_entity_poly.pdbx_strand_id
1 'polypeptide(L)'
;MNNCFVLLSTTLLLSGASTAFAASSVDLTVQGIITPSACTPSLSSGGVVDHGKISAKDLKPNDYTLLNDHTLQMSITCDAPTLLALQGVDNRGDAIDPMSGYGLGLVDGKKLGFYTLALANATSNGTAISVLESSDSGLTWRENTPGDVMPVTYLASFGDRSTGSWAPTPVQNLTSDMKVQTILGPTAGMNLANEIPILGSATYEVKYL
;
A
#
# COMPACT_ATOMS: atom_id res chain seq x y z
N MET A 1 -9.33 108.23 16.38
CA MET A 1 -8.45 107.93 15.22
C MET A 1 -7.77 106.61 15.53
N ASN A 2 -8.33 105.47 15.15
CA ASN A 2 -8.34 104.83 13.82
C ASN A 2 -6.98 104.26 13.38
N ASN A 3 -7.08 103.01 12.90
CA ASN A 3 -6.21 102.26 11.96
C ASN A 3 -5.11 101.43 12.62
N CYS A 4 -5.15 100.09 12.66
CA CYS A 4 -5.50 99.01 11.71
C CYS A 4 -4.38 98.61 10.74
N PHE A 5 -4.18 97.27 10.66
CA PHE A 5 -3.39 96.45 9.71
C PHE A 5 -1.84 96.48 9.90
N VAL A 6 -1.05 95.41 9.78
CA VAL A 6 -1.08 94.19 8.94
C VAL A 6 -0.33 93.01 9.61
N LEU A 7 -0.83 91.80 9.31
CA LEU A 7 -0.34 90.41 9.40
C LEU A 7 1.18 90.12 9.39
N LEU A 8 1.57 89.02 10.08
CA LEU A 8 2.47 88.01 9.51
C LEU A 8 2.14 86.61 10.07
N SER A 9 1.70 85.73 9.19
CA SER A 9 1.36 84.32 9.45
C SER A 9 2.63 83.46 9.39
N THR A 10 2.91 82.66 10.42
CA THR A 10 3.94 81.61 10.37
C THR A 10 3.28 80.24 10.51
N THR A 11 3.11 79.57 9.38
CA THR A 11 2.65 78.19 9.24
C THR A 11 3.72 77.23 9.75
N LEU A 12 3.44 76.51 10.84
CA LEU A 12 4.25 75.37 11.29
C LEU A 12 3.56 74.07 10.84
N LEU A 13 4.08 73.48 9.76
CA LEU A 13 3.74 72.12 9.32
C LEU A 13 4.36 71.11 10.30
N LEU A 14 3.55 70.54 11.19
CA LEU A 14 3.93 69.34 11.91
C LEU A 14 3.78 68.16 10.95
N SER A 15 4.92 67.68 10.46
CA SER A 15 5.07 66.43 9.72
C SER A 15 4.47 65.27 10.51
N GLY A 16 3.54 64.55 9.89
CA GLY A 16 2.93 63.36 10.46
C GLY A 16 4.00 62.32 10.80
N ALA A 17 4.10 61.96 12.08
CA ALA A 17 4.78 60.74 12.48
C ALA A 17 3.93 59.56 12.00
N SER A 18 4.29 58.96 10.88
CA SER A 18 3.79 57.64 10.51
C SER A 18 4.29 56.66 11.57
N THR A 19 3.45 56.33 12.55
CA THR A 19 3.68 55.17 13.41
C THR A 19 3.53 53.93 12.54
N ALA A 20 4.62 53.50 11.93
CA ALA A 20 4.71 52.19 11.31
C ALA A 20 4.59 51.15 12.42
N PHE A 21 3.37 50.63 12.63
CA PHE A 21 3.18 49.46 13.45
C PHE A 21 3.74 48.25 12.69
N ALA A 22 4.91 47.77 13.12
CA ALA A 22 5.44 46.49 12.69
C ALA A 22 4.52 45.38 13.24
N ALA A 23 3.63 44.86 12.42
CA ALA A 23 2.88 43.65 12.75
C ALA A 23 3.87 42.47 12.77
N SER A 24 4.29 42.04 13.96
CA SER A 24 5.08 40.81 14.15
C SER A 24 4.12 39.65 14.38
N SER A 25 3.60 39.08 13.30
CA SER A 25 2.87 37.81 13.33
C SER A 25 3.70 36.72 12.65
N VAL A 26 3.68 35.52 13.22
CA VAL A 26 4.24 34.31 12.61
C VAL A 26 3.12 33.29 12.46
N ASP A 27 3.10 32.58 11.34
CA ASP A 27 2.07 31.58 11.07
C ASP A 27 2.36 30.29 11.86
N LEU A 28 1.37 29.86 12.66
CA LEU A 28 1.37 28.55 13.31
C LEU A 28 0.38 27.64 12.58
N THR A 29 0.91 26.61 11.92
CA THR A 29 0.10 25.61 11.23
C THR A 29 0.05 24.33 12.06
N VAL A 30 -1.15 23.96 12.51
CA VAL A 30 -1.42 22.66 13.15
C VAL A 30 -2.16 21.78 12.15
N GLN A 31 -1.53 20.67 11.76
CA GLN A 31 -2.11 19.68 10.84
C GLN A 31 -2.13 18.31 11.51
N GLY A 32 -3.17 17.53 11.21
CA GLY A 32 -3.33 16.15 11.64
C GLY A 32 -4.44 15.47 10.85
N ILE A 33 -4.41 14.14 10.81
CA ILE A 33 -5.44 13.30 10.18
C ILE A 33 -5.97 12.37 11.27
N ILE A 34 -7.29 12.29 11.41
CA ILE A 34 -7.96 11.34 12.30
C ILE A 34 -8.54 10.23 11.42
N THR A 35 -8.06 8.99 11.59
CA THR A 35 -8.60 7.80 10.92
C THR A 35 -9.67 7.16 11.81
N PRO A 36 -10.97 7.21 11.46
CA PRO A 36 -12.07 6.89 12.38
C PRO A 36 -12.22 5.40 12.72
N SER A 37 -11.68 4.50 11.90
CA SER A 37 -11.67 3.06 12.13
C SER A 37 -10.30 2.50 11.77
N ALA A 38 -9.46 2.23 12.77
CA ALA A 38 -8.15 1.64 12.52
C ALA A 38 -8.32 0.13 12.31
N CYS A 39 -8.16 -0.31 11.07
CA CYS A 39 -8.02 -1.74 10.79
C CYS A 39 -6.56 -2.14 11.00
N THR A 40 -6.32 -3.19 11.79
CA THR A 40 -4.99 -3.75 12.04
C THR A 40 -4.82 -5.05 11.26
N PRO A 41 -4.02 -5.07 10.18
CA PRO A 41 -3.70 -6.30 9.47
C PRO A 41 -2.65 -7.11 10.23
N SER A 42 -2.72 -8.44 10.11
CA SER A 42 -1.69 -9.35 10.60
C SER A 42 -1.56 -10.58 9.71
N LEU A 43 -0.38 -11.21 9.76
CA LEU A 43 -0.08 -12.47 9.09
C LEU A 43 0.48 -13.46 10.12
N SER A 44 0.05 -14.71 10.02
CA SER A 44 0.65 -15.82 10.79
C SER A 44 2.15 -15.93 10.54
N SER A 45 2.88 -16.52 11.49
CA SER A 45 4.33 -16.71 11.39
C SER A 45 5.12 -15.40 11.15
N GLY A 46 4.54 -14.25 11.52
CA GLY A 46 5.15 -12.94 11.31
C GLY A 46 5.31 -12.56 9.84
N GLY A 47 4.56 -13.19 8.93
CA GLY A 47 4.69 -12.96 7.48
C GLY A 47 5.92 -13.62 6.84
N VAL A 48 6.59 -14.54 7.55
CA VAL A 48 7.80 -15.20 7.05
C VAL A 48 7.45 -16.47 6.29
N VAL A 49 7.91 -16.55 5.04
CA VAL A 49 7.96 -17.78 4.24
C VAL A 49 9.42 -18.17 4.06
N ASP A 50 9.83 -19.26 4.72
CA ASP A 50 11.19 -19.79 4.65
C ASP A 50 11.23 -21.04 3.76
N HIS A 51 12.01 -20.96 2.69
CA HIS A 51 12.26 -22.05 1.75
C HIS A 51 13.44 -22.95 2.16
N GLY A 52 14.15 -22.58 3.24
CA GLY A 52 15.37 -23.24 3.66
C GLY A 52 16.47 -23.15 2.60
N LYS A 53 17.26 -24.22 2.47
CA LYS A 53 18.34 -24.31 1.49
C LYS A 53 17.87 -25.05 0.25
N ILE A 54 17.95 -24.37 -0.90
CA ILE A 54 17.69 -24.95 -2.21
C ILE A 54 19.01 -25.16 -2.92
N SER A 55 19.26 -26.38 -3.40
CA SER A 55 20.48 -26.68 -4.13
C SER A 55 20.38 -26.14 -5.55
N ALA A 56 21.43 -25.46 -6.03
CA ALA A 56 21.49 -24.92 -7.39
C ALA A 56 21.24 -25.98 -8.48
N LYS A 57 21.57 -27.26 -8.20
CA LYS A 57 21.33 -28.39 -9.11
C LYS A 57 19.83 -28.71 -9.33
N ASP A 58 18.99 -28.31 -8.39
CA ASP A 58 17.54 -28.55 -8.42
C ASP A 58 16.82 -27.41 -9.19
N LEU A 59 17.57 -26.35 -9.54
CA LEU A 59 17.07 -25.24 -10.34
C LEU A 59 17.18 -25.56 -11.83
N LYS A 60 16.17 -25.16 -12.59
CA LYS A 60 16.14 -25.34 -14.04
C LYS A 60 16.93 -24.23 -14.75
N PRO A 61 17.91 -24.55 -15.61
CA PRO A 61 18.68 -23.54 -16.33
C PRO A 61 17.85 -22.73 -17.34
N ASN A 62 16.90 -23.38 -18.01
CA ASN A 62 16.19 -22.79 -19.17
C ASN A 62 14.67 -22.69 -18.96
N ASP A 63 14.19 -22.90 -17.73
CA ASP A 63 12.76 -22.92 -17.41
C ASP A 63 12.54 -22.45 -15.96
N TYR A 64 11.30 -22.14 -15.61
CA TYR A 64 10.94 -21.74 -14.25
C TYR A 64 10.96 -22.93 -13.28
N THR A 65 11.46 -22.67 -12.07
CA THR A 65 11.44 -23.63 -10.96
C THR A 65 10.40 -23.19 -9.95
N LEU A 66 9.33 -23.98 -9.81
CA LEU A 66 8.30 -23.76 -8.80
C LEU A 66 8.77 -24.36 -7.48
N LEU A 67 8.72 -23.57 -6.41
CA LEU A 67 8.94 -24.06 -5.05
C LEU A 67 7.62 -24.54 -4.45
N ASN A 68 7.67 -25.07 -3.24
CA ASN A 68 6.45 -25.48 -2.55
C ASN A 68 5.55 -24.28 -2.26
N ASP A 69 4.24 -24.52 -2.29
CA ASP A 69 3.25 -23.54 -1.84
C ASP A 69 3.30 -23.38 -0.32
N HIS A 70 3.15 -22.14 0.12
CA HIS A 70 2.98 -21.81 1.52
C HIS A 70 1.66 -21.09 1.73
N THR A 71 0.93 -21.46 2.78
CA THR A 71 -0.29 -20.75 3.18
C THR A 71 -0.05 -20.07 4.52
N LEU A 72 -0.22 -18.76 4.54
CA LEU A 72 -0.27 -17.96 5.76
C LEU A 72 -1.73 -17.63 6.06
N GLN A 73 -2.09 -17.55 7.33
CA GLN A 73 -3.37 -16.97 7.74
C GLN A 73 -3.21 -15.46 7.82
N MET A 74 -3.99 -14.73 7.01
CA MET A 74 -4.15 -13.29 7.12
C MET A 74 -5.36 -12.97 7.99
N SER A 75 -5.24 -11.95 8.85
CA SER A 75 -6.38 -11.39 9.56
C SER A 75 -6.37 -9.87 9.50
N ILE A 76 -7.55 -9.27 9.53
CA ILE A 76 -7.73 -7.83 9.64
C ILE A 76 -8.82 -7.58 10.68
N THR A 77 -8.45 -6.87 11.74
CA THR A 77 -9.37 -6.51 12.83
C THR A 77 -9.60 -5.01 12.82
N CYS A 78 -10.84 -4.59 12.68
CA CYS A 78 -11.25 -3.20 12.68
C CYS A 78 -12.10 -2.88 13.92
N ASP A 79 -11.97 -1.66 14.45
CA ASP A 79 -12.75 -1.21 15.62
C ASP A 79 -14.27 -1.19 15.36
N ALA A 80 -14.67 -1.03 14.10
CA ALA A 80 -16.05 -1.04 13.63
C ALA A 80 -16.15 -1.70 12.24
N PRO A 81 -17.34 -2.15 11.80
CA PRO A 81 -17.55 -2.58 10.43
C PRO A 81 -17.07 -1.52 9.43
N THR A 82 -16.10 -1.88 8.59
CA THR A 82 -15.35 -0.94 7.75
C THR A 82 -15.29 -1.45 6.32
N LEU A 83 -15.58 -0.56 5.36
CA LEU A 83 -15.38 -0.82 3.94
C LEU A 83 -13.89 -0.65 3.61
N LEU A 84 -13.26 -1.70 3.09
CA LEU A 84 -11.83 -1.68 2.83
C LEU A 84 -11.43 -2.42 1.56
N ALA A 85 -10.26 -2.07 1.04
CA ALA A 85 -9.53 -2.81 0.04
C ALA A 85 -8.10 -3.07 0.52
N LEU A 86 -7.45 -4.05 -0.08
CA LEU A 86 -6.06 -4.39 0.13
C LEU A 86 -5.28 -4.11 -1.15
N GLN A 87 -4.13 -3.48 -1.01
CA GLN A 87 -3.15 -3.38 -2.08
C GLN A 87 -1.86 -4.06 -1.64
N GLY A 88 -1.33 -4.94 -2.49
CA GLY A 88 0.02 -5.46 -2.31
C GLY A 88 1.04 -4.47 -2.89
N VAL A 89 2.08 -4.18 -2.12
CA VAL A 89 3.19 -3.32 -2.52
C VAL A 89 4.47 -4.15 -2.48
N ASP A 90 5.14 -4.28 -3.63
CA ASP A 90 6.49 -4.83 -3.68
C ASP A 90 7.48 -3.79 -3.14
N ASN A 91 8.07 -4.07 -1.98
CA ASN A 91 8.98 -3.15 -1.29
C ASN A 91 10.33 -3.01 -2.02
N ARG A 92 10.62 -3.89 -2.98
CA ARG A 92 11.89 -3.89 -3.72
C ARG A 92 11.80 -3.17 -5.06
N GLY A 93 10.59 -3.13 -5.64
CA GLY A 93 10.37 -2.57 -6.97
C GLY A 93 11.07 -3.34 -8.08
N ASP A 94 11.41 -4.61 -7.85
CA ASP A 94 12.07 -5.49 -8.83
C ASP A 94 11.17 -6.63 -9.34
N ALA A 95 9.87 -6.58 -9.01
CA ALA A 95 8.78 -7.35 -9.62
C ALA A 95 9.06 -7.65 -11.10
N ILE A 96 8.91 -8.92 -11.48
CA ILE A 96 9.17 -9.37 -12.87
C ILE A 96 8.24 -8.66 -13.85
N ASP A 97 6.96 -8.54 -13.50
CA ASP A 97 5.92 -7.88 -14.28
C ASP A 97 4.79 -7.39 -13.33
N PRO A 98 4.29 -6.14 -13.50
CA PRO A 98 3.11 -5.64 -12.77
C PRO A 98 1.85 -6.53 -12.82
N MET A 99 1.75 -7.43 -13.79
CA MET A 99 0.61 -8.35 -13.94
C MET A 99 0.70 -9.64 -13.13
N SER A 100 1.85 -10.00 -12.52
CA SER A 100 1.98 -11.38 -12.03
C SER A 100 2.78 -11.60 -10.74
N GLY A 101 3.55 -10.65 -10.21
CA GLY A 101 4.24 -10.98 -8.95
C GLY A 101 5.08 -9.90 -8.30
N TYR A 102 5.67 -10.32 -7.19
CA TYR A 102 6.52 -9.55 -6.28
C TYR A 102 7.94 -10.09 -6.39
N GLY A 103 8.95 -9.23 -6.52
CA GLY A 103 10.30 -9.68 -6.85
C GLY A 103 11.02 -10.42 -5.71
N LEU A 104 12.00 -11.25 -6.06
CA LEU A 104 12.84 -12.03 -5.14
C LEU A 104 14.28 -11.52 -5.04
N GLY A 105 14.59 -10.34 -5.59
CA GLY A 105 15.96 -9.85 -5.70
C GLY A 105 16.62 -10.13 -7.04
N LEU A 106 17.88 -9.70 -7.11
CA LEU A 106 18.73 -9.80 -8.30
C LEU A 106 19.97 -10.66 -8.02
N VAL A 107 20.43 -11.39 -9.03
CA VAL A 107 21.74 -12.06 -9.09
C VAL A 107 22.49 -11.49 -10.28
N ASP A 108 23.60 -10.79 -10.04
CA ASP A 108 24.39 -10.13 -11.07
C ASP A 108 23.54 -9.23 -12.01
N GLY A 109 22.56 -8.53 -11.44
CA GLY A 109 21.65 -7.65 -12.19
C GLY A 109 20.51 -8.36 -12.92
N LYS A 110 20.41 -9.70 -12.84
CA LYS A 110 19.29 -10.49 -13.38
C LYS A 110 18.27 -10.79 -12.30
N LYS A 111 16.97 -10.70 -12.62
CA LYS A 111 15.89 -11.06 -11.70
C LYS A 111 15.98 -12.53 -11.33
N LEU A 112 16.07 -12.84 -10.04
CA LEU A 112 16.14 -14.22 -9.53
C LEU A 112 14.82 -14.96 -9.75
N GLY A 113 13.71 -14.24 -9.66
CA GLY A 113 12.37 -14.80 -9.72
C GLY A 113 11.36 -13.87 -9.08
N PHE A 114 10.18 -14.41 -8.81
CA PHE A 114 9.05 -13.71 -8.22
C PHE A 114 8.26 -14.66 -7.32
N TYR A 115 7.42 -14.10 -6.46
CA TYR A 115 6.36 -14.83 -5.79
C TYR A 115 5.01 -14.23 -6.13
N THR A 116 3.98 -15.05 -6.09
CA THR A 116 2.59 -14.62 -6.24
C THR A 116 1.86 -14.74 -4.92
N LEU A 117 0.84 -13.91 -4.76
CA LEU A 117 -0.02 -13.88 -3.59
C LEU A 117 -1.43 -14.18 -4.06
N ALA A 118 -2.17 -15.03 -3.37
CA ALA A 118 -3.57 -15.30 -3.66
C ALA A 118 -4.37 -15.40 -2.37
N LEU A 119 -5.56 -14.81 -2.38
CA LEU A 119 -6.49 -14.84 -1.25
C LEU A 119 -7.52 -15.94 -1.46
N ALA A 120 -7.79 -16.71 -0.41
CA ALA A 120 -8.78 -17.78 -0.43
C ALA A 120 -9.48 -17.91 0.93
N ASN A 121 -10.59 -18.66 0.93
CA ASN A 121 -11.28 -19.09 2.15
C ASN A 121 -11.57 -17.94 3.13
N ALA A 122 -11.97 -16.78 2.60
CA ALA A 122 -12.18 -15.60 3.41
C ALA A 122 -13.44 -15.73 4.27
N THR A 123 -13.36 -15.26 5.51
CA THR A 123 -14.50 -15.11 6.41
C THR A 123 -14.50 -13.73 7.05
N SER A 124 -15.70 -13.19 7.27
CA SER A 124 -15.94 -11.98 8.07
C SER A 124 -16.81 -12.36 9.26
N ASN A 125 -16.34 -12.11 10.48
CA ASN A 125 -17.01 -12.51 11.72
C ASN A 125 -17.39 -14.01 11.73
N GLY A 126 -16.53 -14.87 11.17
CA GLY A 126 -16.73 -16.31 11.08
C GLY A 126 -17.69 -16.78 9.97
N THR A 127 -18.28 -15.86 9.21
CA THR A 127 -19.14 -16.19 8.06
C THR A 127 -18.35 -16.08 6.77
N ALA A 128 -18.48 -17.05 5.86
CA ALA A 128 -17.82 -17.00 4.56
C ALA A 128 -18.21 -15.74 3.78
N ILE A 129 -17.21 -15.12 3.13
CA ILE A 129 -17.39 -13.94 2.28
C ILE A 129 -16.56 -14.11 1.01
N SER A 130 -17.05 -13.62 -0.13
CA SER A 130 -16.31 -13.72 -1.40
C SER A 130 -15.11 -12.78 -1.37
N VAL A 131 -13.99 -13.25 -1.91
CA VAL A 131 -12.85 -12.40 -2.23
C VAL A 131 -13.14 -11.73 -3.56
N LEU A 132 -12.94 -10.43 -3.61
CA LEU A 132 -13.14 -9.61 -4.80
C LEU A 132 -11.80 -9.05 -5.26
N GLU A 133 -11.70 -8.78 -6.55
CA GLU A 133 -10.57 -8.07 -7.15
C GLU A 133 -11.05 -6.92 -8.03
N SER A 134 -10.20 -5.90 -8.15
CA SER A 134 -10.38 -4.75 -9.03
C SER A 134 -9.07 -4.40 -9.71
N SER A 135 -9.12 -4.31 -11.04
CA SER A 135 -8.01 -3.90 -11.91
C SER A 135 -8.07 -2.43 -12.32
N ASP A 136 -9.09 -1.69 -11.85
CA ASP A 136 -9.39 -0.31 -12.24
C ASP A 136 -9.49 0.64 -11.04
N SER A 137 -8.65 0.37 -10.02
CA SER A 137 -8.56 1.18 -8.80
C SER A 137 -9.87 1.28 -7.99
N GLY A 138 -10.69 0.23 -8.02
CA GLY A 138 -11.91 0.09 -7.24
C GLY A 138 -13.18 0.61 -7.91
N LEU A 139 -13.12 0.97 -9.21
CA LEU A 139 -14.29 1.41 -9.98
C LEU A 139 -15.24 0.24 -10.26
N THR A 140 -14.69 -0.93 -10.60
CA THR A 140 -15.44 -2.17 -10.77
C THR A 140 -14.80 -3.32 -10.01
N TRP A 141 -15.65 -4.24 -9.58
CA TRP A 141 -15.26 -5.41 -8.80
C TRP A 141 -15.80 -6.68 -9.45
N ARG A 142 -15.01 -7.74 -9.38
CA ARG A 142 -15.45 -9.10 -9.68
C ARG A 142 -15.04 -10.03 -8.56
N GLU A 143 -15.78 -11.11 -8.40
CA GLU A 143 -15.35 -12.21 -7.53
C GLU A 143 -14.10 -12.87 -8.12
N ASN A 144 -13.16 -13.23 -7.24
CA ASN A 144 -12.00 -14.01 -7.62
C ASN A 144 -12.39 -15.47 -7.87
N THR A 145 -11.64 -16.14 -8.72
CA THR A 145 -11.75 -17.58 -8.94
C THR A 145 -10.55 -18.30 -8.34
N PRO A 146 -10.69 -19.59 -7.97
CA PRO A 146 -9.54 -20.37 -7.48
C PRO A 146 -8.39 -20.37 -8.48
N GLY A 147 -7.26 -19.79 -8.08
CA GLY A 147 -6.07 -19.64 -8.94
C GLY A 147 -5.78 -18.20 -9.32
N ASP A 148 -6.73 -17.28 -9.15
CA ASP A 148 -6.48 -15.86 -9.33
C ASP A 148 -5.49 -15.37 -8.27
N VAL A 149 -4.45 -14.70 -8.75
CA VAL A 149 -3.45 -14.04 -7.91
C VAL A 149 -3.90 -12.61 -7.64
N MET A 150 -3.25 -11.96 -6.67
CA MET A 150 -3.38 -10.55 -6.35
C MET A 150 -2.12 -9.81 -6.89
N PRO A 151 -2.14 -9.30 -8.14
CA PRO A 151 -1.06 -8.51 -8.68
C PRO A 151 -0.78 -7.25 -7.86
N VAL A 152 0.45 -6.72 -7.94
CA VAL A 152 0.85 -5.44 -7.33
C VAL A 152 0.01 -4.24 -7.81
N THR A 153 -0.62 -4.37 -8.98
CA THR A 153 -1.45 -3.34 -9.61
C THR A 153 -2.94 -3.42 -9.24
N TYR A 154 -3.37 -4.51 -8.59
CA TYR A 154 -4.78 -4.75 -8.31
C TYR A 154 -5.12 -4.39 -6.88
N LEU A 155 -6.40 -4.12 -6.65
CA LEU A 155 -6.99 -4.11 -5.32
C LEU A 155 -7.71 -5.43 -5.07
N ALA A 156 -7.56 -5.98 -3.87
CA ALA A 156 -8.43 -7.03 -3.37
C ALA A 156 -9.42 -6.46 -2.35
N SER A 157 -10.60 -7.05 -2.23
CA SER A 157 -11.57 -6.70 -1.20
C SER A 157 -12.43 -7.92 -0.87
N PHE A 158 -13.46 -7.73 -0.05
CA PHE A 158 -14.34 -8.78 0.43
C PHE A 158 -15.76 -8.28 0.38
N GLY A 159 -16.66 -9.10 -0.17
CA GLY A 159 -18.03 -8.64 -0.34
C GLY A 159 -18.97 -9.70 -0.89
N ASP A 160 -20.08 -9.20 -1.42
CA ASP A 160 -21.15 -10.02 -1.98
C ASP A 160 -21.76 -9.34 -3.22
N ARG A 161 -22.82 -9.95 -3.75
CA ARG A 161 -23.57 -9.46 -4.91
C ARG A 161 -25.01 -9.05 -4.57
N SER A 162 -25.29 -8.72 -3.31
CA SER A 162 -26.65 -8.42 -2.82
C SER A 162 -27.29 -7.20 -3.50
N THR A 163 -26.48 -6.28 -4.02
CA THR A 163 -26.91 -5.07 -4.75
C THR A 163 -27.05 -5.28 -6.26
N GLY A 164 -26.87 -6.50 -6.77
CA GLY A 164 -26.97 -6.86 -8.19
C GLY A 164 -25.62 -6.90 -8.93
N SER A 165 -24.59 -6.27 -8.38
CA SER A 165 -23.20 -6.32 -8.85
C SER A 165 -22.27 -6.70 -7.72
N TRP A 166 -21.11 -7.29 -8.03
CA TRP A 166 -20.11 -7.58 -7.02
C TRP A 166 -19.60 -6.26 -6.46
N ALA A 167 -19.59 -6.13 -5.13
CA ALA A 167 -19.13 -4.93 -4.46
C ALA A 167 -18.58 -5.29 -3.06
N PRO A 168 -17.55 -4.57 -2.59
CA PRO A 168 -17.10 -4.66 -1.21
C PRO A 168 -18.25 -4.45 -0.22
N THR A 169 -18.24 -5.20 0.88
CA THR A 169 -19.13 -4.96 2.02
C THR A 169 -18.33 -4.70 3.29
N PRO A 170 -18.87 -3.97 4.28
CA PRO A 170 -18.14 -3.68 5.51
C PRO A 170 -17.74 -4.96 6.26
N VAL A 171 -16.46 -5.05 6.63
CA VAL A 171 -15.90 -6.15 7.43
C VAL A 171 -15.36 -5.65 8.76
N GLN A 172 -15.32 -6.52 9.77
CA GLN A 172 -14.80 -6.16 11.10
C GLN A 172 -13.73 -7.14 11.58
N ASN A 173 -14.03 -8.43 11.63
CA ASN A 173 -13.06 -9.48 11.93
C ASN A 173 -12.89 -10.36 10.70
N LEU A 174 -11.98 -9.95 9.82
CA LEU A 174 -11.69 -10.67 8.60
C LEU A 174 -10.59 -11.70 8.85
N THR A 175 -10.76 -12.90 8.31
CA THR A 175 -9.67 -13.87 8.13
C THR A 175 -9.66 -14.40 6.70
N SER A 176 -8.50 -14.71 6.15
CA SER A 176 -8.36 -15.33 4.83
C SER A 176 -7.04 -16.08 4.72
N ASP A 177 -7.02 -17.15 3.93
CA ASP A 177 -5.78 -17.80 3.54
C ASP A 177 -5.04 -16.94 2.52
N MET A 178 -3.79 -16.58 2.83
CA MET A 178 -2.84 -15.98 1.92
C MET A 178 -1.91 -17.08 1.40
N LYS A 179 -2.15 -17.50 0.16
CA LYS A 179 -1.29 -18.46 -0.53
C LYS A 179 -0.12 -17.72 -1.16
N VAL A 180 1.08 -18.26 -0.97
CA VAL A 180 2.34 -17.75 -1.48
C VAL A 180 2.99 -18.83 -2.33
N GLN A 181 3.08 -18.59 -3.64
CA GLN A 181 3.78 -19.48 -4.57
C GLN A 181 5.06 -18.77 -5.03
N THR A 182 6.21 -19.34 -4.68
CA THR A 182 7.52 -18.79 -5.10
C THR A 182 8.00 -19.48 -6.38
N ILE A 183 8.47 -18.68 -7.33
CA ILE A 183 8.86 -19.10 -8.67
C ILE A 183 10.24 -18.51 -8.98
N LEU A 184 11.25 -19.37 -9.11
CA LEU A 184 12.59 -18.98 -9.53
C LEU A 184 12.68 -18.98 -11.06
N GLY A 185 13.28 -17.94 -11.60
CA GLY A 185 13.50 -17.80 -13.04
C GLY A 185 14.57 -18.77 -13.57
N PRO A 186 14.69 -18.90 -14.91
CA PRO A 186 15.75 -19.67 -15.53
C PRO A 186 17.14 -19.22 -15.07
N THR A 187 17.97 -20.17 -14.64
CA THR A 187 19.27 -19.86 -14.01
C THR A 187 20.46 -19.86 -14.97
N ALA A 188 20.23 -20.11 -16.27
CA ALA A 188 21.29 -20.09 -17.27
C ALA A 188 22.02 -18.75 -17.28
N GLY A 189 23.33 -18.81 -17.03
CA GLY A 189 24.20 -17.64 -16.96
C GLY A 189 24.01 -16.78 -15.70
N MET A 190 23.41 -17.30 -14.63
CA MET A 190 23.51 -16.73 -13.28
C MET A 190 24.70 -17.35 -12.53
N ASN A 191 25.44 -16.56 -11.76
CA ASN A 191 26.53 -17.08 -10.94
C ASN A 191 26.01 -17.65 -9.61
N LEU A 192 25.71 -18.95 -9.59
CA LEU A 192 25.22 -19.65 -8.40
C LEU A 192 26.32 -20.40 -7.62
N ALA A 193 27.58 -19.99 -7.75
CA ALA A 193 28.71 -20.66 -7.11
C ALA A 193 28.74 -20.48 -5.58
N ASN A 194 28.09 -19.44 -5.07
CA ASN A 194 27.96 -19.12 -3.66
C ASN A 194 26.48 -19.18 -3.22
N GLU A 195 26.25 -19.17 -1.90
CA GLU A 195 24.90 -19.03 -1.37
C GLU A 195 24.29 -17.69 -1.81
N ILE A 196 23.12 -17.75 -2.44
CA ILE A 196 22.35 -16.59 -2.87
C ILE A 196 21.07 -16.54 -2.06
N PRO A 197 20.79 -15.41 -1.40
CA PRO A 197 19.56 -15.28 -0.65
C PRO A 197 18.36 -15.09 -1.59
N ILE A 198 17.25 -15.75 -1.28
CA ILE A 198 15.94 -15.45 -1.87
C ILE A 198 15.37 -14.30 -1.05
N LEU A 199 15.21 -13.14 -1.68
CA LEU A 199 14.87 -11.91 -0.96
C LEU A 199 13.55 -11.31 -1.48
N GLY A 200 12.44 -11.92 -1.10
CA GLY A 200 11.11 -11.36 -1.31
C GLY A 200 10.70 -10.42 -0.18
N SER A 201 10.03 -9.30 -0.51
CA SER A 201 9.42 -8.42 0.50
C SER A 201 8.20 -7.70 -0.08
N ALA A 202 7.05 -7.83 0.58
CA ALA A 202 5.84 -7.09 0.25
C ALA A 202 5.13 -6.57 1.49
N THR A 203 4.38 -5.51 1.29
CA THR A 203 3.46 -4.93 2.29
C THR A 203 2.03 -5.06 1.79
N TYR A 204 1.10 -5.38 2.68
CA TYR A 204 -0.33 -5.29 2.39
C TYR A 204 -0.87 -4.02 3.03
N GLU A 205 -1.27 -3.06 2.20
CA GLU A 205 -1.82 -1.80 2.64
C GLU A 205 -3.34 -1.88 2.69
N VAL A 206 -3.91 -1.49 3.83
CA VAL A 206 -5.36 -1.32 3.96
C VAL A 206 -5.74 0.05 3.41
N LYS A 207 -6.61 0.05 2.39
CA LYS A 207 -7.24 1.24 1.85
C LYS A 207 -8.69 1.31 2.30
N TYR A 208 -9.04 2.40 2.95
CA TYR A 208 -10.44 2.68 3.30
C TYR A 208 -11.19 3.16 2.04
N LEU A 209 -12.38 2.59 1.81
CA LEU A 209 -13.23 2.88 0.65
C LEU A 209 -14.40 3.79 1.02
#